data_AF-A0A5P3VQL8-F1
#
_entry.id   AF-A0A5P3VQL8-F1
#
_cell.length_a   1.000
_cell.length_b   1.000
_cell.length_c   1.000
_cell.angle_alpha   90.00
_cell.angle_beta   90.00
_cell.angle_gamma   90.00
#
_symmetry.space_group_name_H-M   'P 1'
#
loop_
_entity.id
_entity.type
_entity.pdbx_description
1 polymer ?
#
loop_
_entity_poly.entity_id
_entity_poly.type
_entity_poly.pdbx_seq_one_letter_code
_entity_poly.pdbx_strand_id
1 'polypeptide(L)' 'MSDRPDSPCIGICSTLFDEICQGCGRTAAEVSNWVFFSDEEKQAVWERITREGTARRFRQG' A
#
# COMPACT_ATOMS: atom_id res chain seq x y z
N MET A 1 19.09 3.76 7.70
CA MET A 1 18.10 3.77 6.60
C MET A 1 17.05 2.71 6.92
N SER A 2 15.76 3.07 6.88
CA SER A 2 14.69 2.08 6.90
C SER A 2 14.81 1.24 5.62
N ASP A 3 14.80 -0.09 5.75
CA ASP A 3 14.98 -1.04 4.63
C ASP A 3 13.70 -1.20 3.78
N ARG A 4 12.66 -0.45 4.11
CA ARG A 4 11.36 -0.49 3.44
C ARG A 4 11.33 0.55 2.31
N PRO A 5 10.84 0.19 1.10
CA PRO A 5 10.72 1.17 0.02
C PRO A 5 9.73 2.28 0.36
N ASP A 6 9.87 3.42 -0.32
CA ASP A 6 8.98 4.57 -0.11
C ASP A 6 7.51 4.18 -0.36
N SER A 7 7.21 3.47 -1.45
CA SER A 7 5.84 3.07 -1.81
C SER A 7 5.57 1.57 -1.63
N PRO A 8 4.38 1.18 -1.13
CA PRO A 8 3.99 -0.24 -1.05
C PRO A 8 3.57 -0.83 -2.41
N CYS A 9 3.52 -0.04 -3.48
CA CYS A 9 3.14 -0.53 -4.80
C CYS A 9 4.09 -1.64 -5.32
N ILE A 10 3.54 -2.62 -6.02
CA ILE A 10 4.30 -3.71 -6.69
C ILE A 10 4.02 -3.77 -8.19
N GLY A 11 3.45 -2.71 -8.78
CA GLY A 11 3.09 -2.68 -10.21
C GLY A 11 1.82 -3.47 -10.57
N ILE A 12 1.12 -4.03 -9.59
CA ILE A 12 -0.17 -4.71 -9.77
C ILE A 12 -1.26 -3.90 -9.08
N CYS A 13 -2.31 -3.55 -9.82
CA CYS A 13 -3.46 -2.81 -9.29
C CYS A 13 -4.77 -3.52 -9.62
N SER A 14 -5.64 -3.65 -8.62
CA SER A 14 -6.99 -4.22 -8.77
C SER A 14 -8.11 -3.25 -8.40
N THR A 15 -7.79 -1.99 -8.07
CA THR A 15 -8.79 -1.01 -7.59
C THR A 15 -9.79 -0.54 -8.64
N LEU A 16 -9.70 -1.06 -9.86
CA LEU A 16 -10.76 -0.92 -10.86
C LEU A 16 -11.98 -1.80 -10.53
N PHE A 17 -11.78 -2.85 -9.74
CA PHE A 17 -12.81 -3.85 -9.40
C PHE A 17 -12.91 -4.13 -7.90
N ASP A 18 -11.87 -3.84 -7.13
CA ASP A 18 -11.83 -4.02 -5.67
C ASP A 18 -11.74 -2.68 -4.92
N GLU A 19 -12.31 -2.59 -3.72
CA GLU A 19 -12.14 -1.41 -2.86
C GLU A 19 -10.71 -1.29 -2.31
N ILE A 20 -10.05 -2.43 -2.10
CA ILE A 20 -8.67 -2.55 -1.63
C ILE A 20 -7.84 -3.27 -2.68
N CYS A 21 -6.73 -2.63 -3.09
CA CYS A 21 -5.79 -3.18 -4.04
C CYS A 21 -5.20 -4.51 -3.54
N GLN A 22 -5.48 -5.60 -4.22
CA GLN A 22 -4.95 -6.93 -3.86
C GLN A 22 -3.42 -7.02 -4.04
N GLY A 23 -2.82 -6.10 -4.79
CA GLY A 23 -1.36 -6.00 -4.97
C GLY A 23 -0.67 -5.40 -3.75
N CYS A 24 -1.07 -4.18 -3.36
CA CYS A 24 -0.37 -3.37 -2.34
C CYS A 24 -1.14 -3.11 -1.04
N GLY A 25 -2.41 -3.49 -0.94
CA GLY A 25 -3.25 -3.33 0.26
C GLY A 25 -3.85 -1.93 0.46
N ARG A 26 -3.56 -1.00 -0.45
CA ARG A 26 -4.09 0.39 -0.41
C ARG A 26 -5.46 0.53 -1.06
N THR A 27 -6.24 1.52 -0.62
CA THR A 27 -7.45 1.97 -1.33
C THR A 27 -7.08 2.70 -2.62
N ALA A 28 -8.06 2.89 -3.53
CA ALA A 28 -7.87 3.72 -4.72
C ALA A 28 -7.41 5.15 -4.37
N ALA A 29 -7.97 5.74 -3.31
CA ALA A 29 -7.63 7.09 -2.88
C ALA A 29 -6.19 7.19 -2.36
N GLU A 30 -5.75 6.23 -1.54
CA GLU A 30 -4.37 6.16 -1.05
C GLU A 30 -3.36 5.92 -2.18
N VAL A 31 -3.74 5.16 -3.22
CA VAL A 31 -2.89 4.96 -4.41
C VAL A 31 -2.73 6.26 -5.19
N SER A 32 -3.84 6.95 -5.49
CA SER A 32 -3.85 8.16 -6.31
C SER A 32 -3.19 9.36 -5.61
N ASN A 33 -3.35 9.47 -4.29
CA ASN A 33 -2.86 10.63 -3.53
C ASN A 33 -1.51 10.40 -2.85
N TRP A 34 -0.86 9.24 -3.05
CA TRP A 34 0.35 8.85 -2.32
C TRP A 34 1.44 9.92 -2.28
N VAL A 35 1.66 10.61 -3.40
CA VAL A 35 2.71 11.63 -3.54
C VAL A 35 2.44 12.90 -2.74
N PHE A 36 1.19 13.12 -2.32
CA PHE A 36 0.76 14.28 -1.54
C PHE A 36 0.68 14.00 -0.04
N PHE A 37 0.81 12.74 0.38
CA PHE A 37 0.73 12.36 1.78
C PHE A 37 1.98 12.82 2.54
N SER A 38 1.76 13.31 3.77
CA SER A 38 2.85 13.53 4.73
C SER A 38 3.50 12.20 5.12
N ASP A 39 4.67 12.27 5.76
CA ASP A 39 5.36 11.06 6.23
C ASP A 39 4.52 10.32 7.29
N GLU A 40 3.77 11.05 8.13
CA GLU A 40 2.85 10.48 9.11
C GLU A 40 1.69 9.74 8.43
N GLU A 41 1.10 10.33 7.39
CA GLU A 41 0.01 9.70 6.63
C GLU A 41 0.51 8.44 5.90
N LYS A 42 1.69 8.51 5.27
CA LYS A 42 2.33 7.35 4.65
C LYS A 42 2.61 6.26 5.67
N GLN A 43 3.10 6.63 6.86
CA GLN A 43 3.39 5.69 7.94
C GLN A 43 2.11 5.02 8.45
N ALA A 44 1.01 5.76 8.62
CA ALA A 44 -0.28 5.19 9.01
C ALA A 44 -0.81 4.17 7.99
N VAL A 45 -0.69 4.47 6.69
CA VAL A 45 -1.03 3.51 5.63
C VAL A 45 -0.17 2.26 5.72
N TRP A 46 1.15 2.43 5.86
CA TRP A 46 2.09 1.33 5.99
C TRP A 46 1.78 0.42 7.18
N GLU A 47 1.49 0.99 8.35
CA GLU A 47 1.09 0.25 9.54
C GLU A 47 -0.19 -0.54 9.30
N ARG A 48 -1.21 0.09 8.70
CA ARG A 48 -2.47 -0.56 8.35
C ARG A 48 -2.26 -1.76 7.45
N ILE A 49 -1.61 -1.58 6.30
CA ILE A 49 -1.45 -2.66 5.31
C ILE A 49 -0.55 -3.79 5.80
N THR A 50 0.45 -3.47 6.63
CA THR A 50 1.35 -4.47 7.23
C THR A 50 0.63 -5.29 8.27
N ARG A 51 -0.18 -4.65 9.13
CA ARG A 51 -1.03 -5.32 10.12
C ARG A 51 -2.07 -6.22 9.47
N GLU A 52 -2.67 -5.78 8.37
CA GLU A 52 -3.64 -6.58 7.61
C GLU A 52 -2.97 -7.78 6.92
N GLY A 53 -1.81 -7.58 6.29
CA GLY A 53 -1.02 -8.66 5.67
C GLY A 53 -1.75 -9.40 4.53
N THR A 54 -2.85 -8.85 4.02
CA THR A 54 -3.74 -9.53 3.06
C THR A 54 -3.31 -9.35 1.60
N ALA A 55 -2.46 -8.38 1.29
CA ALA A 55 -2.03 -8.08 -0.07
C ALA A 55 -0.93 -9.03 -0.57
N ARG A 56 -0.83 -9.20 -1.90
CA ARG A 56 0.17 -10.06 -2.56
C ARG A 56 1.61 -9.69 -2.19
N ARG A 57 1.89 -8.41 -1.93
CA ARG A 57 3.19 -7.94 -1.45
C ARG A 57 3.72 -8.70 -0.22
N PHE A 58 2.83 -9.15 0.67
CA PHE A 58 3.20 -9.84 1.92
C PHE A 58 3.25 -11.36 1.78
N ARG A 59 2.86 -11.91 0.63
CA ARG A 59 2.81 -13.35 0.38
C ARG A 59 4.01 -13.89 -0.40
N GLN A 60 4.89 -13.03 -0.89
CA GLN A 60 6.13 -13.45 -1.54
C GLN A 60 7.21 -13.63 -0.47
N GLY A 61 7.32 -14.87 0.02
CA GLY A 61 8.51 -15.43 0.65
C GLY A 61 9.11 -16.47 -0.27
#